data_AF-A0A0N4VWD0-F1
#
_entry.id   AF-A0A0N4VWD0-F1
#
_cell.length_a   1.000
_cell.length_b   1.000
_cell.length_c   1.000
_cell.angle_alpha   90.00
_cell.angle_beta   90.00
_cell.angle_gamma   90.00
#
_symmetry.space_group_name_H-M   'P 1'
#
loop_
_entity.id
_entity.type
_entity.pdbx_description
1 polymer ?
#
loop_
_entity_poly.entity_id
_entity_poly.type
_entity_poly.pdbx_seq_one_letter_code
_entity_poly.pdbx_strand_id
1 'polypeptide(L)'
;MDRLCKKIYALDEEKRLRQRAMLCHVYWLALHDEWHRARDLMLMSHLQAIVDHSDTDTQILYNRTICQLGLCAFRHGFIKEAHQGLSEIQNTQRAKELLAQAVAMRQHERTAEQEKLERQRQIPYHMHINVELMECVYLICSMLLEIPHMASCEFEMRRRLLSRSFHYQLKQSEKNHTHNLLFKS
;
A
#
# COMPACT_ATOMS: atom_id res chain seq x y z
N MET A 1 0.01 21.06 11.30
CA MET A 1 -1.21 20.24 11.23
C MET A 1 -1.86 20.01 12.58
N ASP A 2 -1.08 19.72 13.62
CA ASP A 2 -1.54 19.30 14.96
C ASP A 2 -2.61 20.21 15.59
N ARG A 3 -2.48 21.54 15.47
CA ARG A 3 -3.46 22.49 16.02
C ARG A 3 -4.85 22.37 15.38
N LEU A 4 -4.92 22.11 14.07
CA LEU A 4 -6.18 21.96 13.34
C LEU A 4 -6.80 20.60 13.64
N CYS A 5 -5.99 19.53 13.62
CA CYS A 5 -6.46 18.18 13.96
C CYS A 5 -6.99 18.13 15.39
N LYS A 6 -6.29 18.72 16.37
CA LYS A 6 -6.77 18.80 17.77
C LYS A 6 -8.10 19.54 17.89
N LYS A 7 -8.31 20.60 17.11
CA LYS A 7 -9.59 21.31 17.06
C LYS A 7 -10.69 20.43 16.47
N ILE A 8 -10.44 19.76 15.35
CA ILE A 8 -11.42 18.85 14.71
C ILE A 8 -11.77 17.69 15.66
N TYR A 9 -10.78 17.14 16.37
CA TYR A 9 -11.03 16.04 17.32
C TYR A 9 -11.90 16.46 18.50
N ALA A 10 -11.79 17.72 18.94
CA ALA A 10 -12.53 18.26 20.07
C ALA A 10 -13.91 18.84 19.70
N LEU A 11 -14.08 19.33 18.47
CA LEU A 11 -15.24 20.13 18.07
C LEU A 11 -16.27 19.37 17.22
N ASP A 12 -15.86 18.36 16.45
CA ASP A 12 -16.78 17.73 15.49
C ASP A 12 -17.59 16.59 16.12
N GLU A 13 -18.92 16.67 16.04
CA GLU A 13 -19.82 15.52 16.26
C GLU A 13 -19.81 14.55 15.06
N GLU A 14 -19.39 15.03 13.88
CA GLU A 14 -19.36 14.24 12.65
C GLU A 14 -18.16 13.27 12.62
N LYS A 15 -18.46 11.97 12.80
CA LYS A 15 -17.45 10.88 12.80
C LYS A 15 -16.58 10.88 11.53
N ARG A 16 -17.17 11.19 10.37
CA ARG A 16 -16.50 11.15 9.06
C ARG A 16 -15.40 12.20 8.92
N LEU A 17 -15.65 13.45 9.32
CA LEU A 17 -14.65 14.52 9.26
C LEU A 17 -13.47 14.21 10.18
N ARG A 18 -13.76 13.68 11.38
CA ARG A 18 -12.74 13.22 12.32
C ARG A 18 -11.85 12.13 11.70
N GLN A 19 -12.44 11.13 11.04
CA GLN A 19 -11.68 10.06 10.37
C GLN A 19 -10.77 10.60 9.27
N ARG A 20 -11.28 11.46 8.39
CA ARG A 20 -10.47 12.09 7.33
C ARG A 20 -9.35 12.95 7.91
N ALA A 21 -9.63 13.70 8.97
CA ALA A 21 -8.61 14.49 9.66
C ALA A 21 -7.51 13.62 10.28
N MET A 22 -7.86 12.46 10.85
CA MET A 22 -6.87 11.48 11.34
C MET A 22 -6.00 10.94 10.21
N LEU A 23 -6.60 10.54 9.08
CA LEU A 23 -5.84 10.05 7.92
C LEU A 23 -4.87 11.11 7.37
N CYS A 24 -5.33 12.36 7.21
CA CYS A 24 -4.47 13.46 6.80
C CYS A 24 -3.33 13.72 7.79
N HIS A 25 -3.59 13.58 9.09
CA HIS A 25 -2.58 13.74 10.13
C HIS A 25 -1.54 12.62 10.08
N VAL A 26 -1.96 11.36 9.96
CA VAL A 26 -1.05 10.21 9.80
C VAL A 26 -0.22 10.36 8.53
N TYR A 27 -0.84 10.74 7.41
CA TYR A 27 -0.13 10.97 6.15
C TYR A 27 0.96 12.04 6.31
N TRP A 28 0.61 13.16 6.97
CA TRP A 28 1.57 14.24 7.23
C TRP A 28 2.73 13.78 8.12
N LEU A 29 2.45 13.05 9.21
CA LEU A 29 3.50 12.50 10.09
C LEU A 29 4.42 11.53 9.34
N ALA A 30 3.84 10.63 8.54
CA ALA A 30 4.59 9.67 7.73
C ALA A 30 5.42 10.33 6.62
N LEU A 31 5.04 11.53 6.16
CA LEU A 31 5.83 12.32 5.22
C LEU A 31 7.03 12.99 5.89
N HIS A 32 6.92 13.35 7.17
CA HIS A 32 7.98 14.00 7.96
C HIS A 32 8.83 13.00 8.76
N ASP A 33 8.82 11.73 8.39
CA ASP A 33 9.61 10.68 9.04
C ASP A 33 9.29 10.46 10.53
N GLU A 34 8.08 10.81 10.97
CA GLU A 34 7.62 10.58 12.35
C GLU A 34 6.90 9.23 12.47
N TRP A 35 7.62 8.13 12.22
CA TRP A 35 7.01 6.79 12.09
C TRP A 35 6.22 6.35 13.34
N HIS A 36 6.83 6.44 14.53
CA HIS A 36 6.20 5.99 15.76
C HIS A 36 4.88 6.72 16.03
N ARG A 37 4.89 8.05 15.89
CA ARG A 37 3.69 8.89 16.07
C ARG A 37 2.62 8.55 15.05
N ALA A 38 3.01 8.36 13.78
CA ALA A 38 2.08 8.01 12.71
C ALA A 38 1.44 6.64 12.94
N ARG A 39 2.23 5.64 13.31
CA ARG A 39 1.78 4.28 13.64
C ARG A 39 0.82 4.27 14.82
N ASP A 40 1.21 4.91 15.91
CA ASP A 40 0.41 4.89 17.13
C ASP A 40 -0.94 5.59 16.89
N LEU A 41 -0.93 6.72 16.18
CA LEU A 41 -2.16 7.41 15.78
C LEU A 41 -3.04 6.55 14.86
N MET A 42 -2.43 5.82 13.92
CA MET A 42 -3.15 4.91 13.02
C MET A 42 -3.81 3.77 13.81
N LEU A 43 -3.12 3.16 14.76
CA LEU A 43 -3.64 2.06 15.58
C LEU A 43 -4.75 2.52 16.52
N MET A 44 -4.58 3.67 17.19
CA MET A 44 -5.57 4.24 18.11
C MET A 44 -6.87 4.64 17.41
N SER A 45 -6.81 4.93 16.10
CA SER A 45 -7.97 5.37 15.33
C SER A 45 -8.96 4.25 14.97
N HIS A 46 -8.54 2.98 15.06
CA HIS A 46 -9.31 1.79 14.64
C HIS A 46 -9.87 1.88 13.20
N LEU A 47 -9.24 2.68 12.33
CA LEU A 47 -9.73 2.93 10.97
C LEU A 47 -9.74 1.68 10.09
N GLN A 48 -8.88 0.70 10.36
CA GLN A 48 -8.82 -0.58 9.64
C GLN A 48 -10.15 -1.33 9.63
N ALA A 49 -10.94 -1.27 10.72
CA ALA A 49 -12.21 -1.99 10.81
C ALA A 49 -13.38 -1.28 10.11
N ILE A 50 -13.23 0.01 9.80
CA ILE A 50 -14.34 0.88 9.38
C ILE A 50 -14.17 1.33 7.91
N VAL A 51 -12.95 1.25 7.36
CA VAL A 51 -12.64 1.76 6.02
C VAL A 51 -13.48 1.11 4.92
N ASP A 52 -13.75 -0.19 5.00
CA ASP A 52 -14.52 -0.92 3.99
C ASP A 52 -15.97 -0.40 3.86
N HIS A 53 -16.51 0.13 4.96
CA HIS A 53 -17.87 0.69 5.02
C HIS A 53 -17.89 2.21 4.78
N SER A 54 -16.73 2.83 4.53
CA SER A 54 -16.60 4.26 4.32
C SER A 54 -16.80 4.64 2.85
N ASP A 55 -17.03 5.93 2.59
CA ASP A 55 -17.14 6.44 1.21
C ASP A 55 -15.83 6.27 0.43
N THR A 56 -15.93 6.19 -0.90
CA THR A 56 -14.79 5.91 -1.79
C THR A 56 -13.63 6.88 -1.61
N ASP A 57 -13.89 8.17 -1.37
CA ASP A 57 -12.80 9.15 -1.20
C ASP A 57 -12.02 8.90 0.10
N THR A 58 -12.73 8.48 1.15
CA THR A 58 -12.11 8.09 2.43
C THR A 58 -11.29 6.81 2.27
N GLN A 59 -11.76 5.84 1.47
CA GLN A 59 -10.99 4.64 1.13
C GLN A 59 -9.72 4.98 0.34
N ILE A 60 -9.79 5.86 -0.66
CA ILE A 60 -8.62 6.33 -1.41
C ILE A 60 -7.62 7.01 -0.47
N LEU A 61 -8.10 7.88 0.42
CA LEU A 61 -7.24 8.56 1.39
C LEU A 61 -6.58 7.57 2.36
N TYR A 62 -7.32 6.55 2.81
CA TYR A 62 -6.79 5.48 3.64
C TYR A 62 -5.69 4.70 2.91
N ASN A 63 -5.94 4.23 1.69
CA ASN A 63 -4.96 3.48 0.89
C ASN A 63 -3.67 4.28 0.72
N ARG A 64 -3.79 5.57 0.39
CA ARG A 64 -2.64 6.48 0.25
C ARG A 64 -1.88 6.65 1.57
N THR A 65 -2.59 6.72 2.70
CA THR A 65 -2.01 6.84 4.04
C THR A 65 -1.25 5.57 4.43
N ILE A 66 -1.82 4.40 4.16
CA ILE A 66 -1.15 3.10 4.37
C ILE A 66 0.11 2.98 3.51
N CYS A 67 0.05 3.33 2.22
CA CYS A 67 1.24 3.36 1.37
C CYS A 67 2.34 4.25 1.96
N GLN A 68 1.97 5.48 2.34
CA GLN A 68 2.94 6.44 2.88
C GLN A 68 3.53 5.96 4.22
N LEU A 69 2.71 5.36 5.09
CA LEU A 69 3.15 4.79 6.35
C LEU A 69 4.09 3.59 6.13
N GLY A 70 3.79 2.71 5.16
CA GLY A 70 4.66 1.59 4.78
C GLY A 70 6.01 2.06 4.22
N LEU A 71 6.01 3.08 3.38
CA LEU A 71 7.26 3.72 2.90
C LEU A 71 8.05 4.37 4.04
N CYS A 72 7.36 5.01 4.99
CA CYS A 72 8.00 5.57 6.20
C CYS A 72 8.63 4.47 7.07
N ALA A 73 7.92 3.36 7.28
CA ALA A 73 8.44 2.20 8.01
C ALA A 73 9.72 1.66 7.36
N PHE A 74 9.74 1.57 6.03
CA PHE A 74 10.92 1.14 5.27
C PHE A 74 12.11 2.08 5.46
N ARG A 75 11.91 3.40 5.42
CA ARG A 75 12.99 4.39 5.66
C ARG A 75 13.61 4.27 7.06
N HIS A 76 12.85 3.80 8.04
CA HIS A 76 13.31 3.55 9.40
C HIS A 76 13.88 2.13 9.62
N GLY A 77 13.87 1.27 8.60
CA GLY A 77 14.37 -0.11 8.70
C GLY A 77 13.37 -1.10 9.32
N PHE A 78 12.10 -0.72 9.51
CA PHE A 78 11.04 -1.62 9.98
C PHE A 78 10.51 -2.47 8.82
N ILE A 79 11.28 -3.49 8.42
CA ILE A 79 11.04 -4.30 7.21
C ILE A 79 9.73 -5.09 7.29
N LYS A 80 9.40 -5.68 8.45
CA LYS A 80 8.19 -6.50 8.61
C LYS A 80 6.93 -5.64 8.49
N GLU A 81 6.96 -4.47 9.11
CA GLU A 81 5.88 -3.50 9.14
C GLU A 81 5.69 -2.86 7.77
N ALA A 82 6.77 -2.52 7.08
CA ALA A 82 6.73 -2.06 5.70
C ALA A 82 6.12 -3.12 4.77
N HIS A 83 6.56 -4.37 4.89
CA HIS A 83 6.00 -5.49 4.12
C HIS A 83 4.50 -5.66 4.37
N GLN A 84 4.08 -5.67 5.64
CA GLN A 84 2.67 -5.82 6.01
C GLN A 84 1.80 -4.68 5.47
N GLY A 85 2.25 -3.43 5.63
CA GLY A 85 1.49 -2.26 5.16
C GLY A 85 1.35 -2.19 3.64
N LEU A 86 2.37 -2.62 2.89
CA LEU A 86 2.36 -2.55 1.42
C LEU A 86 1.71 -3.79 0.76
N SER A 87 1.66 -4.92 1.46
CA SER A 87 1.17 -6.21 0.95
C SER A 87 -0.25 -6.14 0.38
N GLU A 88 -1.18 -5.51 1.08
CA GLU A 88 -2.60 -5.46 0.67
C GLU A 88 -2.77 -4.75 -0.67
N ILE A 89 -2.05 -3.66 -0.89
CA ILE A 89 -2.16 -2.86 -2.10
C ILE A 89 -1.39 -3.51 -3.25
N GLN A 90 -0.19 -4.02 -2.99
CA GLN A 90 0.66 -4.61 -4.03
C GLN A 90 0.12 -5.95 -4.56
N ASN A 91 -0.44 -6.79 -3.69
CA ASN A 91 -0.96 -8.09 -4.12
C ASN A 91 -2.22 -8.00 -5.00
N THR A 92 -2.89 -6.84 -5.05
CA THR A 92 -4.08 -6.63 -5.90
C THR A 92 -3.75 -6.45 -7.39
N GLN A 93 -2.50 -6.11 -7.73
CA GLN A 93 -2.07 -5.69 -9.07
C GLN A 93 -2.84 -4.48 -9.65
N ARG A 94 -3.65 -3.79 -8.82
CA ARG A 94 -4.48 -2.63 -9.21
C ARG A 94 -4.11 -1.37 -8.41
N ALA A 95 -2.86 -1.27 -7.96
CA ALA A 95 -2.38 -0.19 -7.09
C ALA A 95 -2.66 1.22 -7.64
N LYS A 96 -2.49 1.43 -8.96
CA LYS A 96 -2.78 2.74 -9.60
C LYS A 96 -4.26 3.14 -9.50
N GLU A 97 -5.17 2.17 -9.53
CA GLU A 97 -6.61 2.41 -9.40
C GLU A 97 -7.00 2.65 -7.94
N LEU A 98 -6.49 1.84 -7.03
CA LEU A 98 -6.74 1.96 -5.58
C LEU A 98 -6.23 3.27 -4.98
N LEU A 99 -5.22 3.88 -5.62
CA LEU A 99 -4.65 5.17 -5.25
C LEU A 99 -5.21 6.35 -6.06
N ALA A 100 -6.23 6.11 -6.90
CA ALA A 100 -6.87 7.09 -7.78
C ALA A 100 -5.91 7.83 -8.74
N GLN A 101 -4.86 7.15 -9.19
CA GLN A 101 -3.85 7.69 -10.13
C GLN A 101 -4.13 7.30 -11.59
N ALA A 102 -4.90 6.24 -11.82
CA ALA A 102 -5.30 5.79 -13.15
C ALA A 102 -6.75 5.31 -13.15
N VAL A 103 -7.42 5.42 -14.30
CA VAL A 103 -8.72 4.78 -14.54
C VAL A 103 -8.47 3.32 -14.90
N ALA A 104 -9.31 2.40 -14.40
CA ALA A 104 -9.20 1.00 -14.77
C ALA A 104 -9.41 0.81 -16.28
N MET A 105 -8.56 0.02 -16.94
CA MET A 105 -8.68 -0.24 -18.39
C MET A 105 -9.84 -1.16 -18.78
N ARG A 106 -10.50 -1.84 -17.83
CA ARG A 106 -11.60 -2.77 -18.17
C ARG A 106 -12.88 -2.00 -18.50
N GLN A 107 -13.02 -1.68 -19.78
CA GLN A 107 -14.18 -0.99 -20.37
C GLN A 107 -15.47 -1.83 -20.40
N HIS A 108 -15.40 -3.15 -20.24
CA HIS A 108 -16.51 -4.04 -20.59
C HIS A 108 -17.68 -4.11 -19.58
N GLU A 109 -17.57 -3.51 -18.39
CA GLU A 109 -18.59 -3.64 -17.32
C GLU A 109 -19.05 -2.30 -16.72
N ARG A 110 -18.64 -1.15 -17.26
CA ARG A 110 -18.85 0.15 -16.60
C ARG A 110 -19.76 1.07 -17.40
N THR A 111 -20.71 1.69 -16.70
CA THR A 111 -21.57 2.74 -17.27
C THR A 111 -20.75 4.02 -17.49
N ALA A 112 -21.07 4.78 -18.55
CA ALA A 112 -20.38 6.03 -18.87
C ALA A 112 -20.40 7.06 -17.72
N GLU A 113 -21.43 7.03 -16.88
CA GLU A 113 -21.54 7.88 -15.68
C GLU A 113 -20.53 7.50 -14.58
N GLN A 114 -20.29 6.20 -14.38
CA GLN A 114 -19.32 5.71 -13.41
C GLN A 114 -17.90 6.10 -13.81
N GLU A 115 -17.57 6.01 -15.11
CA GLU A 115 -16.26 6.42 -15.62
C GLU A 115 -16.02 7.92 -15.46
N LYS A 116 -17.05 8.75 -15.68
CA LYS A 116 -16.97 10.20 -15.47
C LYS A 116 -16.70 10.54 -14.00
N LEU A 117 -17.37 9.86 -13.07
CA LEU A 117 -17.16 10.05 -11.63
C LEU A 117 -15.76 9.60 -11.19
N GLU A 118 -15.24 8.48 -11.70
CA GLU A 118 -13.88 8.04 -11.39
C GLU A 118 -12.82 9.02 -11.92
N ARG A 119 -12.99 9.55 -13.13
CA ARG A 119 -12.11 10.59 -13.68
C ARG A 119 -12.13 11.85 -12.81
N GLN A 120 -13.29 12.24 -12.29
CA GLN A 120 -13.41 13.40 -11.39
C GLN A 120 -12.74 13.18 -10.02
N ARG A 121 -12.65 11.93 -9.56
CA ARG A 121 -12.01 11.56 -8.28
C ARG A 121 -10.50 11.38 -8.39
N GLN A 122 -9.92 11.50 -9.60
CA GLN A 122 -8.49 11.36 -9.76
C GLN A 122 -7.73 12.46 -9.05
N ILE A 123 -6.65 12.07 -8.39
CA ILE A 123 -5.77 13.01 -7.71
C ILE A 123 -4.85 13.71 -8.70
N PRO A 124 -4.50 14.99 -8.46
CA PRO A 124 -3.52 15.71 -9.25
C PRO A 124 -2.14 15.02 -9.24
N TYR A 125 -1.38 15.20 -10.33
CA TYR A 125 -0.08 14.54 -10.52
C TYR A 125 0.94 14.79 -9.40
N HIS A 126 0.98 16.00 -8.84
CA HIS A 126 1.89 16.33 -7.73
C HIS A 126 1.57 15.60 -6.42
N MET A 127 0.41 14.94 -6.32
CA MET A 127 0.04 14.07 -5.20
C MET A 127 0.27 12.59 -5.51
N HIS A 128 0.75 12.24 -6.71
CA HIS A 128 0.98 10.84 -7.06
C HIS A 128 2.11 10.25 -6.23
N ILE A 129 1.90 9.03 -5.75
CA ILE A 129 2.92 8.17 -5.14
C ILE A 129 3.47 7.30 -6.27
N ASN A 130 4.78 7.26 -6.45
CA ASN A 130 5.40 6.41 -7.46
C ASN A 130 5.15 4.92 -7.13
N VAL A 131 4.29 4.29 -7.93
CA VAL A 131 3.87 2.89 -7.72
C VAL A 131 5.02 1.91 -7.98
N GLU A 132 5.93 2.21 -8.92
CA GLU A 132 7.10 1.37 -9.20
C GLU A 132 8.07 1.39 -8.02
N LEU A 133 8.33 2.57 -7.45
CA LEU A 133 9.13 2.69 -6.23
C LEU A 133 8.52 1.87 -5.08
N MET A 134 7.20 1.97 -4.91
CA MET A 134 6.49 1.22 -3.88
C MET A 134 6.56 -0.30 -4.12
N GLU A 135 6.46 -0.76 -5.36
CA GLU A 135 6.63 -2.16 -5.72
C GLU A 135 8.06 -2.64 -5.43
N CYS A 136 9.07 -1.85 -5.81
CA CYS A 136 10.47 -2.15 -5.50
C CYS A 136 10.69 -2.29 -3.98
N VAL A 137 10.16 -1.35 -3.18
CA VAL A 137 10.26 -1.41 -1.71
C VAL A 137 9.60 -2.69 -1.17
N TYR A 138 8.40 -3.02 -1.67
CA TYR A 138 7.69 -4.24 -1.26
C TYR A 138 8.51 -5.50 -1.57
N LEU A 139 9.04 -5.62 -2.78
CA LEU A 139 9.83 -6.77 -3.21
C LEU A 139 11.15 -6.89 -2.43
N ILE A 140 11.82 -5.78 -2.12
CA ILE A 140 13.00 -5.78 -1.25
C ILE A 140 12.64 -6.31 0.14
N CYS A 141 11.52 -5.86 0.71
CA CYS A 141 11.07 -6.35 2.01
C CYS A 141 10.71 -7.84 1.95
N SER A 142 10.00 -8.29 0.91
CA SER A 142 9.69 -9.71 0.71
C SER A 142 10.98 -10.53 0.61
N MET A 143 11.94 -10.09 -0.19
CA MET A 143 13.24 -10.75 -0.36
C MET A 143 13.98 -10.94 0.98
N LEU A 144 14.08 -9.86 1.78
CA LEU A 144 14.77 -9.88 3.07
C LEU A 144 14.10 -10.80 4.11
N LEU A 145 12.79 -11.01 4.00
CA LEU A 145 12.05 -11.92 4.89
C LEU A 145 12.05 -13.37 4.38
N GLU A 146 11.93 -13.54 3.07
CA GLU A 146 11.65 -14.83 2.43
C GLU A 146 12.92 -15.62 2.15
N ILE A 147 14.03 -15.00 1.74
CA ILE A 147 15.30 -15.71 1.49
C ILE A 147 15.82 -16.41 2.76
N PRO A 148 15.93 -15.75 3.93
CA PRO A 148 16.40 -16.43 5.14
C PRO A 148 15.46 -17.57 5.55
N HIS A 149 14.15 -17.37 5.40
CA HIS A 149 13.16 -18.39 5.72
C HIS A 149 13.28 -19.61 4.80
N MET A 150 13.44 -19.38 3.49
CA MET A 150 13.64 -20.44 2.50
C MET A 150 14.92 -21.24 2.77
N ALA A 151 16.02 -20.55 3.10
CA ALA A 151 17.28 -21.20 3.43
C ALA A 151 17.18 -22.04 4.72
N SER A 152 16.49 -21.56 5.75
CA SER A 152 16.31 -22.31 7.00
C SER A 152 15.41 -23.55 6.84
N CYS A 153 14.47 -23.51 5.90
CA CYS A 153 13.47 -24.56 5.68
C CYS A 153 13.80 -25.45 4.47
N GLU A 154 15.05 -25.47 4.01
CA GLU A 154 15.46 -26.19 2.78
C GLU A 154 15.08 -27.68 2.82
N PHE A 155 15.15 -28.29 4.01
CA PHE A 155 14.82 -29.70 4.25
C PHE A 155 13.39 -29.96 4.74
N GLU A 156 12.56 -28.93 4.91
CA GLU A 156 11.18 -29.09 5.39
C GLU A 156 10.21 -29.37 4.23
N MET A 157 9.41 -30.44 4.37
CA MET A 157 8.40 -30.89 3.41
C MET A 157 7.24 -29.88 3.21
N ARG A 158 7.03 -28.95 4.15
CA ARG A 158 5.97 -27.92 4.13
C ARG A 158 6.56 -26.51 4.16
N ARG A 159 6.85 -25.98 2.97
CA ARG A 159 7.25 -24.58 2.80
C ARG A 159 6.07 -23.65 3.06
N ARG A 160 6.13 -22.79 4.07
CA ARG A 160 5.19 -21.66 4.21
C ARG A 160 5.76 -20.49 3.41
N LEU A 161 5.07 -20.12 2.34
CA LEU A 161 5.42 -18.94 1.54
C LEU A 161 4.96 -17.68 2.27
N LEU A 162 5.83 -16.69 2.37
CA LEU A 162 5.52 -15.40 3.00
C LEU A 162 4.92 -14.43 1.98
N SER A 163 5.38 -14.45 0.73
CA SER A 163 4.84 -13.63 -0.36
C SER A 163 4.68 -14.45 -1.65
N ARG A 164 3.41 -14.69 -2.03
CA ARG A 164 3.10 -15.40 -3.29
C ARG A 164 3.54 -14.62 -4.52
N SER A 165 3.43 -13.29 -4.47
CA SER A 165 3.78 -12.41 -5.59
C SER A 165 5.29 -12.43 -5.87
N PHE A 166 6.11 -12.31 -4.82
CA PHE A 166 7.57 -12.41 -4.94
C PHE A 166 8.00 -13.77 -5.50
N HIS A 167 7.47 -14.87 -4.95
CA HIS A 167 7.81 -16.21 -5.43
C HIS A 167 7.43 -16.44 -6.90
N TYR A 168 6.29 -15.88 -7.33
CA TYR A 168 5.87 -15.94 -8.71
C TYR A 168 6.83 -15.19 -9.65
N GLN A 169 7.27 -13.98 -9.26
CA GLN A 169 8.26 -13.21 -10.01
C GLN A 169 9.62 -13.91 -10.06
N LEU A 170 10.07 -14.49 -8.94
CA LEU A 170 11.32 -15.26 -8.86
C LEU A 170 11.28 -16.45 -9.83
N LYS A 171 10.21 -17.26 -9.80
CA LYS A 171 10.04 -18.40 -10.69
C LYS A 171 9.96 -18.01 -12.16
N GLN A 172 9.35 -16.88 -12.49
CA GLN A 172 9.37 -16.35 -13.86
C GLN A 172 10.80 -15.94 -14.28
N SER A 173 11.54 -15.27 -13.40
CA SER A 173 12.92 -14.86 -13.69
C SER A 173 13.84 -16.06 -13.95
N GLU A 174 13.71 -17.13 -13.17
CA GLU A 174 14.46 -18.38 -13.35
C GLU A 174 14.17 -19.04 -14.70
N LYS A 175 12.89 -19.13 -15.07
CA LYS A 175 12.47 -19.67 -16.38
C LYS A 175 13.03 -18.85 -17.55
N ASN A 176 13.03 -17.53 -17.43
CA ASN A 176 13.56 -16.65 -18.48
C ASN A 176 15.08 -16.77 -18.58
N HIS A 177 15.77 -16.95 -17.44
CA HIS A 177 17.21 -17.17 -17.41
C HIS A 177 17.60 -18.50 -18.07
N THR A 178 16.89 -19.59 -17.77
CA THR A 178 17.15 -20.90 -18.40
C THR A 178 16.83 -20.89 -19.90
N HIS A 179 15.77 -20.19 -20.32
CA HIS A 179 15.46 -19.98 -21.73
C HIS A 179 16.60 -19.23 -22.43
N ASN A 180 17.12 -18.16 -21.85
CA ASN A 180 18.22 -17.40 -22.46
C ASN A 180 19.55 -18.18 -22.54
N LEU A 181 19.77 -19.17 -21.68
CA LEU A 181 20.93 -20.06 -21.75
C LEU A 181 20.78 -21.12 -22.85
N LEU A 182 19.57 -21.67 -23.04
CA LEU A 182 19.28 -22.70 -24.04
C LEU A 182 19.26 -22.17 -25.49
N PHE A 183 18.95 -20.88 -25.69
CA PHE A 183 18.90 -20.25 -27.01
C PHE A 183 20.17 -19.47 -27.37
N LYS A 184 21.22 -19.54 -26.54
CA LYS A 184 22.56 -18.97 -26.79
C LYS A 184 23.64 -20.02 -27.06
N SER A 185 23.29 -21.30 -27.11
CA SER A 185 24.15 -22.42 -27.54
C SER A 185 23.71 -22.94 -28.90
#